data_AF-A0A962UW28-F1
#
_entry.id   AF-A0A962UW28-F1
#
_cell.length_a   1.000
_cell.length_b   1.000
_cell.length_c   1.000
_cell.angle_alpha   90.00
_cell.angle_beta   90.00
_cell.angle_gamma   90.00
#
_symmetry.space_group_name_H-M   'P 1'
#
loop_
_entity.id
_entity.type
_entity.pdbx_description
1 polymer ?
#
loop_
_entity_poly.entity_id
_entity_poly.type
_entity_poly.pdbx_seq_one_letter_code
_entity_poly.pdbx_strand_id
1 'polypeptide(L)' 'SLTVLDTAWLEPGTEQAAPATRFQFERLGYFCSDSKDHRPDRPVFNRTVTLRDTWSKIDSKKGKAS' A
#
# COMPACT_ATOMS: atom_id res chain seq x y z
N SER A 1 6.93 -7.65 11.59
CA SER A 1 6.82 -8.91 10.85
C SER A 1 6.60 -8.60 9.37
N LEU A 2 6.87 -9.57 8.48
CA LEU A 2 6.49 -9.50 7.07
C LEU A 2 5.14 -10.23 6.88
N THR A 3 4.26 -9.67 6.06
CA THR A 3 2.99 -10.30 5.67
C THR A 3 2.93 -10.36 4.16
N VAL A 4 2.72 -11.56 3.61
CA VAL A 4 2.63 -11.82 2.17
C VAL A 4 1.20 -12.22 1.85
N LEU A 5 0.66 -11.67 0.76
CA LEU A 5 -0.63 -12.08 0.19
C LEU A 5 -0.31 -12.72 -1.17
N ASP A 6 -0.36 -14.05 -1.25
CA ASP A 6 -0.01 -14.79 -2.48
C ASP A 6 -0.99 -14.58 -3.63
N THR A 7 -2.26 -14.29 -3.30
CA THR A 7 -3.32 -14.03 -4.27
C THR A 7 -4.04 -12.74 -3.94
N ALA A 8 -4.12 -11.82 -4.91
CA ALA A 8 -4.84 -10.56 -4.81
C ALA A 8 -5.41 -10.17 -6.18
N TRP A 9 -6.43 -9.32 -6.17
CA TRP A 9 -6.97 -8.72 -7.39
C TRP A 9 -6.26 -7.41 -7.70
N LEU A 10 -6.05 -7.17 -8.99
CA LEU A 10 -5.38 -5.99 -9.52
C LEU A 10 -6.23 -5.42 -10.65
N GLU A 11 -6.22 -4.10 -10.78
CA GLU A 11 -6.83 -3.42 -11.93
C GLU A 11 -6.10 -3.82 -13.24
N PRO A 12 -6.83 -4.17 -14.31
CA PRO A 12 -6.22 -4.57 -15.59
C PRO A 12 -5.22 -3.53 -16.11
N GLY A 13 -4.07 -4.00 -16.60
CA GLY A 13 -2.99 -3.17 -17.14
C GLY A 13 -1.99 -2.69 -16.09
N THR A 14 -2.30 -2.79 -14.80
CA THR A 14 -1.37 -2.40 -13.73
C THR A 14 -0.18 -3.36 -13.64
N GLU A 15 -0.34 -4.61 -14.10
CA GLU A 15 0.73 -5.60 -14.21
C GLU A 15 1.82 -5.22 -15.22
N GLN A 16 1.54 -4.28 -16.13
CA GLN A 16 2.49 -3.81 -17.14
C GLN A 16 3.39 -2.68 -16.65
N ALA A 17 3.31 -2.33 -15.37
CA ALA A 17 4.12 -1.30 -14.76
C ALA A 17 5.62 -1.61 -14.92
N ALA A 18 6.43 -0.59 -15.20
CA ALA A 18 7.87 -0.75 -15.09
C ALA A 18 8.26 -1.06 -13.63
N PRO A 19 9.35 -1.81 -13.37
CA PRO A 19 9.87 -2.00 -12.02
C PRO A 19 10.11 -0.68 -11.29
N ALA A 20 9.89 -0.66 -9.97
CA ALA A 20 9.97 0.52 -9.11
C ALA A 20 8.99 1.67 -9.41
N THR A 21 7.95 1.42 -10.22
CA THR A 21 6.84 2.37 -10.42
C THR A 21 6.01 2.49 -9.14
N ARG A 22 5.57 3.70 -8.81
CA ARG A 22 4.82 4.00 -7.57
C ARG A 22 3.32 4.10 -7.85
N PHE A 23 2.53 3.54 -6.93
CA PHE A 23 1.08 3.50 -7.00
C PHE A 23 0.46 3.90 -5.66
N GLN A 24 -0.73 4.48 -5.72
CA GLN A 24 -1.65 4.51 -4.59
C GLN A 24 -2.75 3.49 -4.87
N PHE A 25 -2.80 2.41 -4.09
CA PHE A 25 -3.95 1.52 -4.10
C PHE A 25 -5.00 2.08 -3.16
N GLU A 26 -6.20 2.29 -3.70
CA GLU A 26 -7.27 3.01 -3.01
C GLU A 26 -7.59 2.37 -1.66
N ARG A 27 -7.64 3.22 -0.62
CA ARG A 27 -7.94 2.84 0.77
C ARG A 27 -6.97 1.83 1.41
N LEU A 28 -5.96 1.34 0.68
CA LEU A 28 -4.99 0.36 1.16
C LEU A 28 -3.65 1.00 1.54
N GLY A 29 -3.13 1.90 0.72
CA GLY A 29 -1.83 2.53 0.94
C GLY A 29 -1.08 2.86 -0.34
N TYR A 30 0.18 3.24 -0.15
CA TYR A 30 1.12 3.46 -1.24
C TYR A 30 1.98 2.22 -1.45
N PHE A 31 2.17 1.87 -2.71
CA PHE A 31 2.87 0.68 -3.15
C PHE A 31 3.89 1.04 -4.23
N CYS A 32 4.85 0.14 -4.45
CA CYS A 32 5.67 0.15 -5.65
C CYS A 32 5.72 -1.24 -6.28
N SER A 33 5.87 -1.31 -7.60
CA SER A 33 6.25 -2.56 -8.25
C SER A 33 7.66 -2.95 -7.77
N ASP A 34 7.84 -4.21 -7.40
CA ASP A 34 9.15 -4.69 -6.93
C ASP A 34 10.23 -4.48 -8.01
N SER A 35 11.44 -4.09 -7.60
CA SER A 35 12.51 -3.76 -8.55
C SER A 35 13.18 -4.97 -9.17
N LYS A 36 13.04 -6.16 -8.57
CA LYS A 36 13.71 -7.39 -8.96
C LYS A 36 12.72 -8.45 -9.44
N ASP A 37 11.60 -8.58 -8.74
CA ASP A 37 10.68 -9.69 -8.90
C ASP A 37 9.45 -9.35 -9.74
N HIS A 38 9.17 -8.05 -9.99
CA HIS A 38 7.99 -7.64 -10.75
C HIS A 38 8.12 -7.98 -12.24
N ARG A 39 7.11 -8.67 -12.77
CA ARG A 39 6.99 -9.02 -14.19
C ARG A 39 5.51 -9.00 -14.62
N PRO A 40 5.20 -8.76 -15.91
CA PRO A 40 3.81 -8.79 -16.39
C PRO A 40 3.05 -10.10 -16.13
N ASP A 41 3.74 -11.24 -16.18
CA ASP A 41 3.20 -12.57 -15.89
C ASP A 41 3.17 -12.90 -14.38
N ARG A 42 3.87 -12.10 -13.57
CA ARG A 42 3.99 -12.27 -12.13
C ARG A 42 4.09 -10.90 -11.43
N PRO A 43 2.98 -10.16 -11.30
CA PRO A 43 2.99 -8.85 -10.68
C PRO A 43 3.32 -8.96 -9.19
N VAL A 44 4.40 -8.29 -8.77
CA VAL A 44 4.80 -8.15 -7.36
C VAL A 44 4.77 -6.70 -6.96
N PHE A 45 4.07 -6.39 -5.87
CA PHE A 45 3.93 -5.04 -5.32
C PHE A 45 4.27 -5.02 -3.83
N ASN A 46 5.14 -4.09 -3.44
CA ASN A 46 5.52 -3.88 -2.05
C ASN A 46 4.80 -2.67 -1.49
N ARG A 47 4.15 -2.83 -0.33
CA ARG A 47 3.55 -1.71 0.39
C ARG A 47 4.66 -0.83 0.97
N THR A 48 4.75 0.41 0.50
CA THR A 48 5.71 1.40 0.99
C THR A 48 5.25 2.01 2.32
N VAL A 49 3.99 2.48 2.38
CA VAL A 49 3.42 3.06 3.60
C VAL A 49 1.89 2.93 3.59
N THR A 50 1.29 2.77 4.77
CA THR A 50 -0.16 2.75 4.93
C THR A 50 -0.74 4.17 4.83
N LEU A 51 -2.02 4.29 4.50
CA LEU A 51 -2.69 5.58 4.58
C LEU A 51 -2.74 6.07 6.03
N ARG A 52 -2.71 7.39 6.20
CA ARG A 52 -2.84 8.02 7.51
C ARG A 52 -4.32 8.18 7.85
N ASP A 53 -4.76 7.49 8.89
CA ASP A 53 -6.05 7.80 9.48
C ASP A 53 -5.93 9.12 10.27
N THR A 54 -6.61 10.16 9.79
CA THR A 54 -6.53 11.50 10.37
C THR A 54 -7.59 11.73 11.45
N TRP A 55 -8.63 10.89 11.50
CA TRP A 55 -9.74 11.03 12.44
C TRP A 55 -9.44 10.46 13.83
N SER A 56 -8.65 9.38 13.92
CA SER A 56 -8.33 8.74 15.20
C SER A 56 -7.47 9.58 16.17
N LYS A 57 -6.94 10.75 15.76
CA LYS A 57 -6.12 11.62 16.62
C LYS A 57 -6.90 12.73 17.33
N ILE A 58 -8.18 12.94 16.98
CA ILE A 58 -8.98 14.03 17.56
C ILE A 58 -9.50 13.66 18.97
N ASP A 59 -9.63 12.38 19.29
CA ASP A 59 -10.18 11.92 20.57
C ASP A 59 -9.20 12.07 21.75
N SER A 60 -7.88 12.02 21.49
CA SER A 60 -6.87 12.03 22.56
C SER A 60 -6.56 13.40 23.16
N LYS A 61 -7.26 14.49 22.78
CA LYS A 61 -6.97 15.85 23.24
C LYS A 61 -7.99 16.48 24.18
N LYS A 62 -9.05 15.75 24.61
CA LYS A 62 -10.08 16.26 25.54
C LYS A 62 -10.02 15.72 26.98
N GLY A 63 -8.95 15.01 27.38
CA GLY A 63 -8.89 14.29 28.66
C GLY A 63 -7.85 14.73 29.69
N LYS A 64 -7.31 15.96 29.66
CA LYS A 64 -6.41 16.47 30.70
C LYS A 64 -6.66 17.94 31.04
N ALA A 65 -7.77 18.19 31.73
CA ALA A 65 -7.97 19.38 32.56
C ALA A 65 -9.14 19.10 33.53
N SER A 66 -8.83 18.49 34.67
CA SER A 66 -9.56 18.59 35.94
C SER A 66 -8.62 18.17 37.06
#